data_AF-A0A9P6ARB8-F1
#
_entry.id   AF-A0A9P6ARB8-F1
#
_cell.length_a   1.000
_cell.length_b   1.000
_cell.length_c   1.000
_cell.angle_alpha   90.00
_cell.angle_beta   90.00
_cell.angle_gamma   90.00
#
_symmetry.space_group_name_H-M   'P 1'
#
loop_
_entity.id
_entity.type
_entity.pdbx_description
1 polymer ?
#
loop_
_entity_poly.entity_id
_entity_poly.type
_entity_poly.pdbx_seq_one_letter_code
_entity_poly.pdbx_strand_id
1 'polypeptide(L)'
;MDPYLWCRVSRDVEDRVMCREFIKRFRNILRIPKTHVDSLDTFDSFSEATCKALLIGLLDIIADDEPNASAKHEISAVVKRLRARQINLDQIWDAVHSLAPTCLTVPLAYPSPPRGEAARTTRVTRKGPDLVQARQLIPAINSLILEAVQTSFIRQEFDDGMKEITRLNKERAVRVKEETDRWIAVRKMFTQERENTRNDINQSALTNEEKKLKHKIEHSALSAKLRPAQDTHRIALLKINVHHLTDVQSNHLRYEPLGVDHEGRTYYALSHPQVSGKGSGANKGLSQSERNRLANWAYFVFVWGRRPADAPLEDGSDQDDEELWWAFNEATSIRQLSNWLLSTVLAREEVSGQISTGDAAQEISGISTDKDTKISKLSESREVLTNLPPRAKLFCGLAPFVRVFQTLRTFWT
;
A
#
# COMPACT_ATOMS: atom_id res chain seq x y z
N MET A 1 14.13 19.32 -13.66
CA MET A 1 13.42 18.49 -12.68
C MET A 1 14.47 18.02 -11.71
N ASP A 2 14.20 18.10 -10.40
CA ASP A 2 15.14 17.56 -9.42
C ASP A 2 15.33 16.07 -9.69
N PRO A 3 16.58 15.60 -9.80
CA PRO A 3 16.88 14.19 -10.02
C PRO A 3 16.28 13.35 -8.89
N TYR A 4 15.34 12.46 -9.23
CA TYR A 4 14.70 11.51 -8.32
C TYR A 4 15.79 10.75 -7.54
N LEU A 5 15.84 10.90 -6.21
CA LEU A 5 16.74 10.08 -5.41
C LEU A 5 16.14 8.68 -5.28
N TRP A 6 16.48 7.80 -6.24
CA TRP A 6 16.20 6.38 -6.17
C TRP A 6 17.12 5.77 -5.11
N CYS A 7 16.68 5.76 -3.85
CA CYS A 7 17.47 5.23 -2.75
C CYS A 7 17.50 3.70 -2.83
N ARG A 8 18.68 3.11 -3.07
CA ARG A 8 18.86 1.66 -3.01
C ARG A 8 18.59 1.16 -1.60
N VAL A 9 17.78 0.11 -1.49
CA VAL A 9 17.54 -0.56 -0.21
C VAL A 9 17.93 -2.02 -0.26
N SER A 10 17.85 -2.67 0.89
CA SER A 10 18.27 -4.05 1.12
C SER A 10 17.58 -5.06 0.20
N ARG A 11 18.29 -6.12 -0.21
CA ARG A 11 17.70 -7.29 -0.91
C ARG A 11 16.67 -8.07 -0.08
N ASP A 12 16.74 -7.99 1.26
CA ASP A 12 15.84 -8.71 2.17
C ASP A 12 14.54 -7.95 2.48
N VAL A 13 14.21 -6.88 1.73
CA VAL A 13 13.03 -6.07 2.01
C VAL A 13 11.76 -6.92 2.02
N GLU A 14 11.55 -7.76 1.01
CA GLU A 14 10.36 -8.63 0.92
C GLU A 14 10.20 -9.54 2.13
N ASP A 15 11.26 -10.26 2.49
CA ASP A 15 11.29 -11.15 3.66
C ASP A 15 10.88 -10.43 4.95
N ARG A 16 11.32 -9.19 5.10
CA ARG A 16 11.08 -8.37 6.27
C ARG A 16 9.67 -7.82 6.31
N VAL A 17 9.15 -7.45 5.15
CA VAL A 17 7.77 -7.04 5.02
C VAL A 17 6.83 -8.20 5.30
N MET A 18 7.11 -9.39 4.76
CA MET A 18 6.36 -10.61 5.05
C MET A 18 6.34 -10.89 6.56
N CYS A 19 7.51 -10.89 7.20
CA CYS A 19 7.63 -11.07 8.65
C CYS A 19 6.81 -10.04 9.43
N ARG A 20 7.02 -8.75 9.15
CA ARG A 20 6.30 -7.66 9.82
C ARG A 20 4.79 -7.80 9.68
N GLU A 21 4.30 -8.02 8.47
CA GLU A 21 2.86 -8.06 8.19
C GLU A 21 2.18 -9.30 8.79
N PHE A 22 2.84 -10.45 8.72
CA PHE A 22 2.35 -11.66 9.37
C PHE A 22 2.23 -11.46 10.89
N ILE A 23 3.31 -11.01 11.54
CA ILE A 23 3.32 -10.79 13.00
C ILE A 23 2.28 -9.74 13.41
N LYS A 24 2.14 -8.66 12.65
CA LYS A 24 1.15 -7.61 12.96
C LYS A 24 -0.27 -8.12 12.88
N ARG A 25 -0.60 -8.90 11.84
CA ARG A 25 -1.93 -9.47 11.65
C ARG A 25 -2.26 -10.47 12.76
N PHE A 26 -1.36 -11.41 13.01
CA PHE A 26 -1.62 -12.53 13.92
C PHE A 26 -1.17 -12.29 15.36
N ARG A 27 -0.85 -11.04 15.73
CA ARG A 27 -0.28 -10.70 17.05
C ARG A 27 -1.08 -11.27 18.24
N ASN A 28 -2.42 -11.27 18.12
CA ASN A 28 -3.31 -11.68 19.21
C ASN A 28 -3.24 -13.21 19.39
N ILE A 29 -3.19 -13.95 18.28
CA ILE A 29 -3.07 -15.41 18.26
C ILE A 29 -1.67 -15.83 18.73
N LEU A 30 -0.63 -15.15 18.23
CA LEU A 30 0.77 -15.39 18.61
C LEU A 30 1.10 -14.91 20.03
N ARG A 31 0.19 -14.18 20.68
CA ARG A 31 0.35 -13.60 22.03
C ARG A 31 1.61 -12.72 22.18
N ILE A 32 1.99 -12.03 21.12
CA ILE A 32 3.19 -11.18 21.10
C ILE A 32 2.85 -9.80 21.67
N PRO A 33 3.58 -9.32 22.71
CA PRO A 33 3.37 -7.98 23.26
C PRO A 33 3.52 -6.88 22.22
N LYS A 34 2.67 -5.84 22.32
CA LYS A 34 2.66 -4.69 21.40
C LYS A 34 4.03 -4.03 21.24
N THR A 35 4.84 -3.95 22.31
CA THR A 35 6.18 -3.35 22.27
C THR A 35 7.11 -4.03 21.25
N HIS A 36 7.01 -5.35 21.10
CA HIS A 36 7.80 -6.11 20.13
C HIS A 36 7.26 -5.96 18.71
N VAL A 37 5.93 -5.90 18.56
CA VAL A 37 5.29 -5.64 17.26
C VAL A 37 5.61 -4.25 16.74
N ASP A 38 5.54 -3.23 17.60
CA ASP A 38 5.89 -1.85 17.24
C ASP A 38 7.39 -1.73 16.92
N SER A 39 8.25 -2.56 17.52
CA SER A 39 9.68 -2.58 17.17
C SER A 39 9.93 -3.05 15.73
N LEU A 40 9.02 -3.84 15.13
CA LEU A 40 9.11 -4.25 13.72
C LEU A 40 8.78 -3.11 12.75
N ASP A 41 8.22 -2.01 13.24
CA ASP A 41 8.04 -0.80 12.42
C ASP A 41 9.36 -0.12 12.08
N THR A 42 10.43 -0.41 12.81
CA THR A 42 11.76 0.10 12.50
C THR A 42 12.36 -0.64 11.30
N PHE A 43 12.68 0.10 10.25
CA PHE A 43 13.18 -0.47 8.99
C PHE A 43 14.59 -1.04 9.08
N ASP A 44 15.48 -0.64 9.99
CA ASP A 44 16.87 -1.14 9.93
C ASP A 44 17.18 -2.26 10.92
N SER A 45 16.46 -2.32 12.03
CA SER A 45 16.78 -3.25 13.11
C SER A 45 15.59 -3.51 14.02
N PHE A 46 15.65 -4.65 14.71
CA PHE A 46 14.85 -4.93 15.90
C PHE A 46 15.74 -5.58 16.95
N SER A 47 15.32 -5.53 18.21
CA SER A 47 16.11 -6.04 19.34
C SER A 47 16.12 -7.57 19.41
N GLU A 48 17.11 -8.13 20.10
CA GLU A 48 17.17 -9.57 20.41
C GLU A 48 15.93 -10.03 21.18
N ALA A 49 15.43 -9.19 22.09
CA ALA A 49 14.21 -9.45 22.84
C ALA A 49 12.99 -9.58 21.91
N THR A 50 12.89 -8.71 20.90
CA THR A 50 11.85 -8.83 19.86
C THR A 50 12.03 -10.13 19.08
N CYS A 51 13.25 -10.44 18.60
CA CYS A 51 13.53 -11.70 17.89
C CYS A 51 13.05 -12.93 18.66
N LYS A 52 13.44 -13.01 19.94
CA LYS A 52 13.05 -14.08 20.85
C LYS A 52 11.53 -14.15 21.01
N ALA A 53 10.85 -13.02 21.17
CA ALA A 53 9.40 -12.98 21.30
C ALA A 53 8.68 -13.51 20.03
N LEU A 54 9.19 -13.19 18.84
CA LEU A 54 8.64 -13.70 17.57
C LEU A 54 8.79 -15.21 17.48
N LEU A 55 10.00 -15.73 17.74
CA LEU A 55 10.29 -17.16 17.70
C LEU A 55 9.45 -17.95 18.70
N ILE A 56 9.30 -17.45 19.93
CA ILE A 56 8.45 -18.08 20.95
C ILE A 56 6.98 -18.13 20.48
N GLY A 57 6.44 -17.01 20.01
CA GLY A 57 5.04 -16.96 19.58
C GLY A 57 4.74 -17.90 18.40
N LEU A 58 5.67 -18.00 17.44
CA LEU A 58 5.56 -18.92 16.30
C LEU A 58 5.70 -20.39 16.72
N LEU A 59 6.66 -20.72 17.59
CA LEU A 59 6.84 -22.10 18.04
C LEU A 59 5.72 -22.57 18.98
N ASP A 60 5.17 -21.68 19.82
CA ASP A 60 4.02 -22.00 20.69
C ASP A 60 2.81 -22.43 19.84
N ILE A 61 2.46 -21.68 18.78
CA ILE A 61 1.29 -22.03 17.95
C ILE A 61 1.52 -23.30 17.12
N ILE A 62 2.75 -23.53 16.64
CA ILE A 62 3.11 -24.76 15.93
C ILE A 62 3.01 -25.96 16.90
N ALA A 63 3.55 -25.84 18.12
CA ALA A 63 3.46 -26.90 19.13
C ALA A 63 2.01 -27.18 19.57
N ASP A 64 1.15 -26.16 19.61
CA ASP A 64 -0.25 -26.32 19.97
C ASP A 64 -1.02 -27.13 18.91
N ASP A 65 -0.69 -26.97 17.62
CA ASP A 65 -1.32 -27.67 16.49
C ASP A 65 -0.67 -29.03 16.13
N GLU A 66 0.54 -29.31 16.62
CA GLU A 66 1.31 -30.51 16.28
C GLU A 66 0.65 -31.81 16.80
N PRO A 67 0.24 -32.74 15.92
CA PRO A 67 -0.38 -34.01 16.32
C PRO A 67 0.61 -35.00 16.93
N ASN A 68 1.90 -34.96 16.56
CA ASN A 68 2.91 -35.87 17.09
C ASN A 68 3.40 -35.40 18.47
N ALA A 69 3.08 -36.17 19.51
CA ALA A 69 3.47 -35.86 20.89
C ALA A 69 4.98 -35.70 21.09
N SER A 70 5.81 -36.45 20.35
CA SER A 70 7.28 -36.34 20.43
C SER A 70 7.76 -35.00 19.87
N ALA A 71 7.30 -34.64 18.66
CA ALA A 71 7.66 -33.37 18.03
C ALA A 71 7.16 -32.18 18.87
N LYS A 72 5.92 -32.25 19.35
CA LYS A 72 5.34 -31.25 20.26
C LYS A 72 6.19 -31.06 21.53
N HIS A 73 6.66 -32.16 22.14
CA HIS A 73 7.52 -32.10 23.31
C HIS A 73 8.87 -31.45 23.00
N GLU A 74 9.49 -31.78 21.87
CA GLU A 74 10.76 -31.16 21.42
C GLU A 74 10.60 -29.65 21.17
N ILE A 75 9.57 -29.24 20.44
CA ILE A 75 9.28 -27.82 20.20
C ILE A 75 9.05 -27.09 21.53
N SER A 76 8.25 -27.67 22.43
CA SER A 76 8.00 -27.10 23.75
C SER A 76 9.28 -26.98 24.60
N ALA A 77 10.21 -27.93 24.47
CA ALA A 77 11.50 -27.86 25.14
C ALA A 77 12.36 -26.70 24.61
N VAL A 78 12.37 -26.48 23.29
CA VAL A 78 13.04 -25.32 22.67
C VAL A 78 12.41 -24.02 23.13
N VAL A 79 11.08 -23.92 23.16
CA VAL A 79 10.38 -22.74 23.71
C VAL A 79 10.77 -22.48 25.17
N LYS A 80 10.80 -23.53 26.01
CA LYS A 80 11.24 -23.42 27.41
C LYS A 80 12.68 -22.91 27.50
N ARG A 81 13.57 -23.40 26.62
CA ARG A 81 14.94 -22.93 26.52
C ARG A 81 14.99 -21.46 26.14
N LEU A 82 14.28 -21.03 25.10
CA LEU A 82 14.21 -19.63 24.65
C LEU A 82 13.66 -18.70 25.74
N ARG A 83 12.74 -19.17 26.60
CA ARG A 83 12.21 -18.38 27.73
C ARG A 83 13.23 -18.14 28.84
N ALA A 84 14.33 -18.90 28.91
CA ALA A 84 15.38 -18.66 29.90
C ALA A 84 15.89 -17.20 29.84
N ARG A 85 16.27 -16.67 31.00
CA ARG A 85 16.78 -15.30 31.11
C ARG A 85 18.21 -15.26 30.54
N GLN A 86 18.55 -14.17 29.85
CA GLN A 86 19.90 -13.89 29.30
C GLN A 86 20.39 -14.85 28.20
N ILE A 87 19.60 -14.98 27.12
CA ILE A 87 20.04 -15.74 25.94
C ILE A 87 20.49 -14.74 24.87
N ASN A 88 21.69 -14.95 24.32
CA ASN A 88 22.23 -14.16 23.20
C ASN A 88 21.77 -14.72 21.84
N LEU A 89 22.06 -14.01 20.73
CA LEU A 89 21.63 -14.44 19.39
C LEU A 89 22.15 -15.82 18.99
N ASP A 90 23.41 -16.14 19.29
CA ASP A 90 24.00 -17.45 19.00
C ASP A 90 23.22 -18.58 19.69
N GLN A 91 22.92 -18.40 20.98
CA GLN A 91 22.15 -19.39 21.75
C GLN A 91 20.68 -19.45 21.31
N ILE A 92 20.09 -18.35 20.84
CA ILE A 92 18.76 -18.35 20.22
C ILE A 92 18.77 -19.23 18.97
N TRP A 93 19.75 -19.01 18.08
CA TRP A 93 19.89 -19.81 16.87
C TRP A 93 20.17 -21.28 17.18
N ASP A 94 21.12 -21.58 18.07
CA ASP A 94 21.44 -22.95 18.46
C ASP A 94 20.21 -23.68 19.04
N ALA A 95 19.37 -22.98 19.82
CA ALA A 95 18.14 -23.56 20.34
C ALA A 95 17.16 -23.91 19.22
N VAL A 96 16.92 -22.99 18.27
CA VAL A 96 15.98 -23.22 17.16
C VAL A 96 16.52 -24.24 16.16
N HIS A 97 17.80 -24.18 15.82
CA HIS A 97 18.46 -25.10 14.90
C HIS A 97 18.61 -26.52 15.48
N SER A 98 18.51 -26.68 16.80
CA SER A 98 18.50 -28.00 17.44
C SER A 98 17.20 -28.78 17.27
N LEU A 99 16.14 -28.16 16.71
CA LEU A 99 14.92 -28.87 16.35
C LEU A 99 15.23 -29.96 15.32
N ALA A 100 14.76 -31.18 15.58
CA ALA A 100 14.92 -32.27 14.64
C ALA A 100 14.22 -31.92 13.30
N PRO A 101 14.75 -32.35 12.15
CA PRO A 101 14.09 -32.15 10.85
C PRO A 101 12.67 -32.75 10.78
N THR A 102 12.33 -33.67 11.69
CA THR A 102 11.00 -34.27 11.80
C THR A 102 9.98 -33.40 12.54
N CYS A 103 10.41 -32.33 13.19
CA CYS A 103 9.53 -31.42 13.95
C CYS A 103 8.88 -30.34 13.08
N LEU A 104 9.42 -30.07 11.90
CA LEU A 104 8.96 -29.01 11.00
C LEU A 104 8.85 -29.56 9.58
N THR A 105 7.78 -29.21 8.88
CA THR A 105 7.61 -29.58 7.47
C THR A 105 8.49 -28.72 6.57
N VAL A 106 8.61 -27.42 6.91
CA VAL A 106 9.43 -26.45 6.21
C VAL A 106 10.83 -26.42 6.84
N PRO A 107 11.91 -26.69 6.07
CA PRO A 107 13.27 -26.57 6.56
C PRO A 107 13.58 -25.16 7.06
N LEU A 108 14.25 -25.08 8.20
CA LEU A 108 14.74 -23.80 8.74
C LEU A 108 15.81 -23.22 7.82
N ALA A 109 15.56 -22.02 7.29
CA ALA A 109 16.55 -21.29 6.53
C ALA A 109 17.68 -20.80 7.45
N TYR A 110 18.90 -20.81 6.92
CA TYR A 110 20.06 -20.33 7.64
C TYR A 110 20.03 -18.80 7.81
N PRO A 111 20.66 -18.26 8.87
CA PRO A 111 20.72 -16.82 9.06
C PRO A 111 21.48 -16.13 7.93
N SER A 112 21.03 -14.92 7.58
CA SER A 112 21.73 -14.09 6.59
C SER A 112 23.13 -13.73 7.08
N PRO A 113 24.13 -13.64 6.18
CA PRO A 113 25.48 -13.22 6.56
C PRO A 113 25.46 -11.78 7.12
N PRO A 114 26.40 -11.44 8.03
CA PRO A 114 26.52 -10.09 8.54
C PRO A 114 26.83 -9.11 7.40
N ARG A 115 26.25 -7.91 7.44
CA ARG A 115 26.45 -6.89 6.39
C ARG A 115 27.45 -5.82 6.83
N GLY A 116 28.30 -5.39 5.90
CA GLY A 116 29.22 -4.26 6.05
C GLY A 116 30.60 -4.60 6.61
N GLU A 117 31.36 -3.57 6.99
CA GLU A 117 32.74 -3.66 7.50
C GLU A 117 32.88 -4.41 8.83
N ALA A 118 31.77 -4.65 9.54
CA ALA A 118 31.74 -5.49 10.73
C ALA A 118 32.22 -6.93 10.45
N ALA A 119 32.22 -7.37 9.19
CA ALA A 119 32.77 -8.67 8.79
C ALA A 119 34.31 -8.73 8.74
N ARG A 120 35.03 -7.60 8.88
CA ARG A 120 36.47 -7.54 8.53
C ARG A 120 37.46 -7.81 9.67
N THR A 121 37.08 -7.89 10.94
CA THR A 121 38.07 -7.79 12.04
C THR A 121 38.19 -8.96 13.02
N THR A 122 37.54 -10.10 12.80
CA THR A 122 37.70 -11.22 13.74
C THR A 122 37.97 -12.53 13.02
N ARG A 123 39.24 -12.97 13.11
CA ARG A 123 39.71 -14.30 12.70
C ARG A 123 39.17 -15.33 13.69
N VAL A 124 37.87 -15.63 13.64
CA VAL A 124 37.20 -16.53 14.58
C VAL A 124 37.10 -17.94 13.98
N THR A 125 37.69 -18.92 14.65
CA THR A 125 37.63 -20.35 14.33
C THR A 125 36.35 -21.04 14.82
N ARG A 126 35.24 -20.29 15.01
CA ARG A 126 33.99 -20.85 15.53
C ARG A 126 33.21 -21.57 14.43
N LYS A 127 32.71 -22.76 14.75
CA LYS A 127 31.79 -23.54 13.91
C LYS A 127 30.37 -22.98 14.06
N GLY A 128 30.03 -21.92 13.34
CA GLY A 128 28.67 -21.37 13.34
C GLY A 128 28.55 -20.04 12.59
N PRO A 129 27.33 -19.62 12.23
CA PRO A 129 27.10 -18.29 11.67
C PRO A 129 27.43 -17.22 12.72
N ASP A 130 28.18 -16.18 12.33
CA ASP A 130 28.46 -15.04 13.20
C ASP A 130 27.23 -14.10 13.23
N LEU A 131 26.44 -14.21 14.30
CA LEU A 131 25.21 -13.45 14.48
C LEU A 131 25.49 -12.16 15.23
N VAL A 132 25.66 -11.08 14.48
CA VAL A 132 25.89 -9.73 15.00
C VAL A 132 24.57 -9.00 15.27
N GLN A 133 23.52 -9.30 14.50
CA GLN A 133 22.25 -8.58 14.52
C GLN A 133 21.06 -9.52 14.43
N ALA A 134 20.01 -9.25 15.22
CA ALA A 134 18.78 -10.03 15.23
C ALA A 134 18.12 -10.18 13.86
N ARG A 135 18.28 -9.18 12.98
CA ARG A 135 17.74 -9.23 11.61
C ARG A 135 18.30 -10.38 10.76
N GLN A 136 19.46 -10.91 11.10
CA GLN A 136 20.05 -12.05 10.40
C GLN A 136 19.17 -13.30 10.55
N LEU A 137 18.34 -13.38 11.58
CA LEU A 137 17.42 -14.50 11.82
C LEU A 137 16.09 -14.41 11.06
N ILE A 138 15.88 -13.38 10.24
CA ILE A 138 14.64 -13.21 9.47
C ILE A 138 14.34 -14.39 8.54
N PRO A 139 15.31 -14.97 7.80
CA PRO A 139 15.03 -16.16 6.99
C PRO A 139 14.48 -17.32 7.82
N ALA A 140 15.06 -17.59 8.99
CA ALA A 140 14.58 -18.63 9.90
C ALA A 140 13.17 -18.32 10.44
N ILE A 141 12.91 -17.06 10.80
CA ILE A 141 11.57 -16.60 11.20
C ILE A 141 10.58 -16.81 10.05
N ASN A 142 10.97 -16.54 8.80
CA ASN A 142 10.12 -16.74 7.64
C ASN A 142 9.81 -18.22 7.40
N SER A 143 10.77 -19.13 7.55
CA SER A 143 10.49 -20.58 7.55
C SER A 143 9.45 -20.97 8.60
N LEU A 144 9.57 -20.44 9.82
CA LEU A 144 8.60 -20.70 10.89
C LEU A 144 7.23 -20.04 10.62
N ILE A 145 7.18 -18.88 9.95
CA ILE A 145 5.93 -18.28 9.49
C ILE A 145 5.25 -19.19 8.47
N LEU A 146 6.00 -19.74 7.52
CA LEU A 146 5.46 -20.67 6.52
C LEU A 146 4.90 -21.94 7.18
N GLU A 147 5.57 -22.46 8.22
CA GLU A 147 5.03 -23.56 9.03
C GLU A 147 3.78 -23.12 9.80
N ALA A 148 3.81 -21.96 10.47
CA ALA A 148 2.69 -21.45 11.24
C ALA A 148 1.43 -21.20 10.39
N VAL A 149 1.58 -20.79 9.12
CA VAL A 149 0.47 -20.66 8.17
C VAL A 149 -0.26 -21.98 7.93
N GLN A 150 0.40 -23.12 8.13
CA GLN A 150 -0.23 -24.43 8.00
C GLN A 150 -1.12 -24.78 9.21
N THR A 151 -0.97 -24.10 10.34
CA THR A 151 -1.70 -24.41 11.56
C THR A 151 -3.20 -24.11 11.45
N SER A 152 -4.03 -24.90 12.13
CA SER A 152 -5.49 -24.71 12.12
C SER A 152 -5.92 -23.32 12.63
N PHE A 153 -5.23 -22.81 13.65
CA PHE A 153 -5.49 -21.48 14.24
C PHE A 153 -5.34 -20.34 13.24
N ILE A 154 -4.25 -20.33 12.46
CA ILE A 154 -3.99 -19.28 11.48
C ILE A 154 -4.94 -19.40 10.30
N ARG A 155 -5.23 -20.61 9.84
CA ARG A 155 -6.20 -20.86 8.76
C ARG A 155 -7.60 -20.40 9.14
N GLN A 156 -8.05 -20.69 10.36
CA GLN A 156 -9.34 -20.22 10.85
C GLN A 156 -9.42 -18.69 10.88
N GLU A 157 -8.38 -18.01 11.35
CA GLU A 157 -8.31 -16.54 11.35
C GLU A 157 -8.32 -15.95 9.92
N PHE A 158 -7.72 -16.65 8.95
CA PHE A 158 -7.85 -16.27 7.54
C PHE A 158 -9.29 -16.35 7.05
N ASP A 159 -9.98 -17.46 7.32
CA ASP A 159 -11.38 -17.65 6.92
C ASP A 159 -12.30 -16.60 7.55
N ASP A 160 -12.10 -16.31 8.84
CA ASP A 160 -12.87 -15.31 9.56
C ASP A 160 -12.58 -13.90 9.04
N GLY A 161 -11.32 -13.58 8.73
CA GLY A 161 -10.94 -12.35 8.04
C GLY A 161 -11.59 -12.20 6.65
N MET A 162 -11.73 -13.28 5.88
CA MET A 162 -12.40 -13.26 4.57
C MET A 162 -13.91 -13.04 4.68
N LYS A 163 -14.57 -13.64 5.68
CA LYS A 163 -15.97 -13.37 5.99
C LYS A 163 -16.16 -11.90 6.36
N GLU A 164 -15.25 -11.36 7.17
CA GLU A 164 -15.28 -9.97 7.60
C GLU A 164 -15.08 -8.99 6.43
N ILE A 165 -14.12 -9.23 5.55
CA ILE A 165 -13.94 -8.44 4.31
C ILE A 165 -15.22 -8.44 3.48
N THR A 166 -15.89 -9.59 3.35
CA THR A 166 -17.17 -9.70 2.63
C THR A 166 -18.27 -8.87 3.28
N ARG A 167 -18.34 -8.85 4.61
CA ARG A 167 -19.26 -8.00 5.38
C ARG A 167 -18.96 -6.51 5.14
N LEU A 168 -17.71 -6.10 5.28
CA LEU A 168 -17.25 -4.72 5.06
C LEU A 168 -17.51 -4.22 3.63
N ASN A 169 -17.39 -5.09 2.63
CA ASN A 169 -17.73 -4.79 1.24
C ASN A 169 -19.23 -4.47 1.07
N LYS A 170 -20.11 -5.25 1.71
CA LYS A 170 -21.55 -5.00 1.71
C LYS A 170 -21.88 -3.67 2.39
N GLU A 171 -21.28 -3.40 3.55
CA GLU A 171 -21.49 -2.15 4.28
C GLU A 171 -21.01 -0.93 3.50
N ARG A 172 -19.84 -1.01 2.85
CA ARG A 172 -19.39 0.04 1.93
C ARG A 172 -20.39 0.27 0.81
N ALA A 173 -20.90 -0.78 0.18
CA ALA A 173 -21.86 -0.65 -0.91
C ALA A 173 -23.15 0.05 -0.47
N VAL A 174 -23.66 -0.28 0.72
CA VAL A 174 -24.82 0.41 1.31
C VAL A 174 -24.51 1.89 1.56
N ARG A 175 -23.40 2.22 2.21
CA ARG A 175 -23.03 3.62 2.49
C ARG A 175 -22.80 4.45 1.22
N VAL A 176 -22.19 3.86 0.21
CA VAL A 176 -22.03 4.52 -1.11
C VAL A 176 -23.38 4.79 -1.73
N LYS A 177 -24.30 3.82 -1.70
CA LYS A 177 -25.66 3.99 -2.23
C LYS A 177 -26.41 5.11 -1.50
N GLU A 178 -26.40 5.12 -0.18
CA GLU A 178 -27.04 6.16 0.64
C GLU A 178 -26.50 7.56 0.29
N GLU A 179 -25.18 7.70 0.17
CA GLU A 179 -24.54 8.97 -0.21
C GLU A 179 -24.87 9.37 -1.66
N THR A 180 -24.95 8.41 -2.58
CA THR A 180 -25.38 8.66 -3.96
C THR A 180 -26.85 9.09 -4.01
N ASP A 181 -27.75 8.44 -3.28
CA ASP A 181 -29.17 8.78 -3.22
C ASP A 181 -29.36 10.19 -2.62
N ARG A 182 -28.59 10.53 -1.57
CA ARG A 182 -28.52 11.89 -1.01
C ARG A 182 -28.10 12.91 -2.08
N TRP A 183 -27.07 12.61 -2.86
CA TRP A 183 -26.58 13.51 -3.91
C TRP A 183 -27.58 13.68 -5.06
N ILE A 184 -28.28 12.62 -5.45
CA ILE A 184 -29.36 12.68 -6.46
C ILE A 184 -30.47 13.62 -5.98
N ALA A 185 -30.88 13.52 -4.71
CA ALA A 185 -31.88 14.42 -4.14
C ALA A 185 -31.42 15.90 -4.17
N VAL A 186 -30.18 16.17 -3.76
CA VAL A 186 -29.58 17.52 -3.82
C VAL A 186 -29.54 18.05 -5.26
N ARG A 187 -29.10 17.23 -6.23
CA ARG A 187 -29.10 17.62 -7.66
C ARG A 187 -30.51 17.95 -8.15
N LYS A 188 -31.50 17.14 -7.79
CA LYS A 188 -32.90 17.37 -8.15
C LYS A 188 -33.40 18.71 -7.61
N MET A 189 -33.06 19.07 -6.37
CA MET A 189 -33.39 20.39 -5.80
C MET A 189 -32.79 21.53 -6.61
N PHE A 190 -31.50 21.46 -6.98
CA PHE A 190 -30.86 22.49 -7.80
C PHE A 190 -31.43 22.57 -9.23
N THR A 191 -31.81 21.43 -9.83
CA THR A 191 -32.49 21.41 -11.13
C THR A 191 -33.88 22.08 -11.04
N GLN A 192 -34.62 21.82 -9.96
CA GLN A 192 -35.93 22.44 -9.73
C GLN A 192 -35.80 23.94 -9.46
N GLU A 193 -34.84 24.38 -8.63
CA GLU A 193 -34.55 25.80 -8.40
C GLU A 193 -34.20 26.50 -9.72
N ARG A 194 -33.36 25.89 -10.56
CA ARG A 194 -33.00 26.42 -11.88
C ARG A 194 -34.21 26.59 -12.80
N GLU A 195 -35.11 25.62 -12.83
CA GLU A 195 -36.31 25.67 -13.68
C GLU A 195 -37.31 26.72 -13.18
N ASN A 196 -37.49 26.83 -11.85
CA ASN A 196 -38.33 27.87 -11.24
C ASN A 196 -37.79 29.27 -11.58
N THR A 197 -36.50 29.53 -11.33
CA THR A 197 -35.87 30.80 -11.71
C THR A 197 -35.98 31.07 -13.20
N ARG A 198 -35.90 30.03 -14.04
CA ARG A 198 -36.08 30.19 -15.50
C ARG A 198 -37.49 30.62 -15.85
N ASN A 199 -38.50 30.00 -15.25
CA ASN A 199 -39.90 30.33 -15.46
C ASN A 199 -40.23 31.74 -14.97
N ASP A 200 -39.71 32.14 -13.82
CA ASP A 200 -39.89 33.50 -13.26
C ASP A 200 -39.28 34.57 -14.17
N ILE A 201 -38.08 34.33 -14.72
CA ILE A 201 -37.44 35.24 -15.69
C ILE A 201 -38.27 35.30 -16.99
N ASN A 202 -38.76 34.17 -17.47
CA ASN A 202 -39.58 34.12 -18.69
C ASN A 202 -40.89 34.90 -18.54
N GLN A 203 -41.55 34.79 -17.38
CA GLN A 203 -42.80 35.50 -17.05
C GLN A 203 -42.60 37.00 -16.77
N SER A 204 -41.39 37.43 -16.42
CA SER A 204 -41.11 38.85 -16.18
C SER A 204 -41.27 39.70 -17.46
N ALA A 205 -41.76 40.94 -17.30
CA ALA A 205 -41.94 41.93 -18.37
C ALA A 205 -40.63 42.57 -18.85
N LEU A 206 -39.49 41.90 -18.64
CA LEU A 206 -38.17 42.36 -19.06
C LEU A 206 -37.99 42.24 -20.57
N THR A 207 -37.14 43.10 -21.13
CA THR A 207 -36.69 42.96 -22.51
C THR A 207 -35.86 41.69 -22.70
N ASN A 208 -35.74 41.21 -23.94
CA ASN A 208 -35.01 39.96 -24.23
C ASN A 208 -33.54 40.02 -23.79
N GLU A 209 -32.89 41.18 -23.88
CA GLU A 209 -31.50 41.35 -23.44
C GLU A 209 -31.36 41.31 -21.92
N GLU A 210 -32.28 41.95 -21.20
CA GLU A 210 -32.34 41.87 -19.73
C GLU A 210 -32.60 40.44 -19.25
N LYS A 211 -33.48 39.69 -19.93
CA LYS A 211 -33.73 38.26 -19.63
C LYS A 211 -32.46 37.43 -19.79
N LYS A 212 -31.70 37.61 -20.88
CA LYS A 212 -30.42 36.92 -21.11
C LYS A 212 -29.41 37.23 -20.00
N LEU A 213 -29.25 38.51 -19.64
CA LEU A 213 -28.32 38.92 -18.59
C LEU A 213 -28.72 38.32 -17.23
N LYS A 214 -30.01 38.37 -16.89
CA LYS A 214 -30.54 37.79 -15.65
C LYS A 214 -30.34 36.27 -15.61
N HIS A 215 -30.59 35.55 -16.71
CA HIS A 215 -30.29 34.11 -16.80
C HIS A 215 -28.81 33.81 -16.56
N LYS A 216 -27.90 34.62 -17.12
CA LYS A 216 -26.45 34.42 -16.94
C LYS A 216 -26.03 34.62 -15.48
N ILE A 217 -26.55 35.65 -14.82
CA ILE A 217 -26.28 35.96 -13.42
C ILE A 217 -26.79 34.82 -12.53
N GLU A 218 -28.05 34.41 -12.70
CA GLU A 218 -28.66 33.34 -11.90
C GLU A 218 -28.00 31.99 -12.14
N HIS A 219 -27.64 31.66 -13.38
CA HIS A 219 -26.89 30.45 -13.68
C HIS A 219 -25.52 30.43 -13.01
N SER A 220 -24.81 31.57 -13.02
CA SER A 220 -23.53 31.72 -12.30
C SER A 220 -23.71 31.54 -10.80
N ALA A 221 -24.75 32.14 -10.21
CA ALA A 221 -25.07 32.02 -8.79
C ALA A 221 -25.42 30.58 -8.38
N LEU A 222 -26.27 29.89 -9.16
CA LEU A 222 -26.60 28.47 -8.93
C LEU A 222 -25.39 27.56 -9.11
N SER A 223 -24.55 27.82 -10.12
CA SER A 223 -23.29 27.07 -10.29
C SER A 223 -22.35 27.29 -9.11
N ALA A 224 -22.29 28.49 -8.54
CA ALA A 224 -21.49 28.79 -7.36
C ALA A 224 -22.01 28.06 -6.11
N LYS A 225 -23.33 27.89 -5.96
CA LYS A 225 -23.94 27.07 -4.88
C LYS A 225 -23.75 25.56 -5.07
N LEU A 226 -23.79 25.07 -6.32
CA LEU A 226 -23.68 23.64 -6.63
C LEU A 226 -22.27 23.09 -6.38
N ARG A 227 -21.22 23.88 -6.66
CA ARG A 227 -19.82 23.45 -6.50
C ARG A 227 -19.48 22.98 -5.08
N PRO A 228 -19.75 23.73 -3.98
CA PRO A 228 -19.53 23.25 -2.62
C PRO A 228 -20.30 21.97 -2.27
N ALA A 229 -21.54 21.83 -2.78
CA ALA A 229 -22.33 20.63 -2.55
C ALA A 229 -21.71 19.40 -3.25
N GLN A 230 -21.20 19.59 -4.47
CA GLN A 230 -20.46 18.57 -5.21
C GLN A 230 -19.16 18.17 -4.51
N ASP A 231 -18.41 19.16 -4.00
CA ASP A 231 -17.19 18.90 -3.23
C ASP A 231 -17.48 18.14 -1.94
N THR A 232 -18.57 18.50 -1.24
CA THR A 232 -19.04 17.80 -0.04
C THR A 232 -19.37 16.34 -0.34
N HIS A 233 -20.11 16.08 -1.44
CA HIS A 233 -20.41 14.73 -1.89
C HIS A 233 -19.14 13.93 -2.21
N ARG A 234 -18.20 14.54 -2.95
CA ARG A 234 -16.93 13.92 -3.27
C ARG A 234 -16.12 13.57 -2.02
N ILE A 235 -16.05 14.46 -1.05
CA ILE A 235 -15.37 14.23 0.23
C ILE A 235 -16.05 13.11 1.01
N ALA A 236 -17.38 13.06 1.03
CA ALA A 236 -18.13 11.99 1.70
C ALA A 236 -17.82 10.61 1.10
N LEU A 237 -17.85 10.48 -0.22
CA LEU A 237 -17.46 9.24 -0.91
C LEU A 237 -16.01 8.86 -0.63
N LEU A 238 -15.07 9.82 -0.64
CA LEU A 238 -13.68 9.58 -0.30
C LEU A 238 -13.53 9.06 1.14
N LYS A 239 -14.24 9.64 2.11
CA LYS A 239 -14.24 9.19 3.51
C LYS A 239 -14.75 7.75 3.64
N ILE A 240 -15.86 7.42 2.97
CA ILE A 240 -16.40 6.05 2.96
C ILE A 240 -15.36 5.06 2.42
N ASN A 241 -14.68 5.43 1.32
CA ASN A 241 -13.65 4.58 0.72
C ASN A 241 -12.42 4.42 1.63
N VAL A 242 -11.90 5.50 2.20
CA VAL A 242 -10.72 5.46 3.09
C VAL A 242 -11.01 4.62 4.33
N HIS A 243 -12.17 4.78 4.95
CA HIS A 243 -12.59 3.96 6.09
C HIS A 243 -12.65 2.48 5.73
N HIS A 244 -13.35 2.15 4.65
CA HIS A 244 -13.44 0.78 4.18
C HIS A 244 -12.08 0.15 3.86
N LEU A 245 -11.20 0.88 3.15
CA LEU A 245 -9.87 0.39 2.83
C LEU A 245 -9.05 0.15 4.10
N THR A 246 -9.18 1.03 5.09
CA THR A 246 -8.52 0.87 6.40
C THR A 246 -9.00 -0.38 7.14
N ASP A 247 -10.31 -0.66 7.12
CA ASP A 247 -10.89 -1.86 7.75
C ASP A 247 -10.55 -3.14 6.98
N VAL A 248 -10.55 -3.10 5.65
CA VAL A 248 -10.16 -4.27 4.84
C VAL A 248 -8.67 -4.57 5.04
N GLN A 249 -7.83 -3.55 5.15
CA GLN A 249 -6.40 -3.72 5.41
C GLN A 249 -6.09 -4.35 6.77
N SER A 250 -6.95 -4.23 7.79
CA SER A 250 -6.72 -4.95 9.04
C SER A 250 -6.97 -6.46 8.91
N ASN A 251 -7.74 -6.87 7.91
CA ASN A 251 -8.16 -8.25 7.65
C ASN A 251 -7.41 -8.92 6.48
N HIS A 252 -6.63 -8.17 5.69
CA HIS A 252 -5.82 -8.71 4.61
C HIS A 252 -4.34 -8.86 5.04
N LEU A 253 -3.58 -9.73 4.38
CA LEU A 253 -2.13 -9.67 4.46
C LEU A 253 -1.71 -8.37 3.78
N ARG A 254 -1.13 -7.42 4.52
CA ARG A 254 -0.97 -6.03 4.03
C ARG A 254 0.22 -5.86 3.09
N TYR A 255 0.77 -6.96 2.61
CA TYR A 255 1.76 -7.00 1.56
C TYR A 255 1.08 -7.37 0.23
N GLU A 256 0.33 -6.43 -0.33
CA GLU A 256 -0.12 -6.53 -1.71
C GLU A 256 0.62 -5.45 -2.52
N PRO A 257 1.18 -5.77 -3.69
CA PRO A 257 1.72 -4.76 -4.56
C PRO A 257 0.62 -3.75 -4.90
N LEU A 258 0.96 -2.46 -4.84
CA LEU A 258 0.10 -1.38 -5.29
C LEU A 258 -0.24 -1.54 -6.78
N GLY A 259 0.73 -2.05 -7.55
CA GLY A 259 0.61 -2.32 -8.98
C GLY A 259 1.98 -2.59 -9.60
N VAL A 260 1.96 -2.96 -10.89
CA VAL A 260 3.15 -3.15 -11.71
C VAL A 260 3.09 -2.17 -12.87
N ASP A 261 4.19 -1.51 -13.19
CA ASP A 261 4.23 -0.65 -14.37
C ASP A 261 4.55 -1.40 -15.68
N HIS A 262 4.59 -0.66 -16.78
CA HIS A 262 4.87 -1.21 -18.11
C HIS A 262 6.28 -1.78 -18.31
N GLU A 263 7.24 -1.45 -17.44
CA GLU A 263 8.61 -1.99 -17.45
C GLU A 263 8.77 -3.14 -16.43
N GLY A 264 7.67 -3.58 -15.81
CA GLY A 264 7.68 -4.66 -14.82
C GLY A 264 8.05 -4.21 -13.41
N ARG A 265 8.20 -2.90 -13.15
CA ARG A 265 8.49 -2.41 -11.79
C ARG A 265 7.27 -2.59 -10.91
N THR A 266 7.45 -3.24 -9.77
CA THR A 266 6.38 -3.51 -8.81
C THR A 266 6.46 -2.55 -7.64
N TYR A 267 5.36 -1.84 -7.39
CA TYR A 267 5.27 -0.81 -6.36
C TYR A 267 4.62 -1.36 -5.11
N TYR A 268 5.14 -0.99 -3.96
CA TYR A 268 4.63 -1.41 -2.66
C TYR A 268 4.57 -0.22 -1.71
N ALA A 269 3.58 -0.22 -0.84
CA ALA A 269 3.53 0.67 0.31
C ALA A 269 2.89 -0.06 1.47
N LEU A 270 3.40 0.16 2.67
CA LEU A 270 2.86 -0.47 3.86
C LEU A 270 1.85 0.44 4.52
N SER A 271 0.77 -0.17 5.02
CA SER A 271 -0.25 0.57 5.75
C SER A 271 0.37 1.30 6.95
N HIS A 272 0.00 2.56 7.15
CA HIS A 272 0.35 3.26 8.38
C HIS A 272 -0.24 2.50 9.56
N PRO A 273 0.49 2.33 10.68
CA PRO A 273 -0.09 1.78 11.89
C PRO A 273 -1.35 2.58 12.23
N GLN A 274 -2.47 1.90 12.46
CA GLN A 274 -3.67 2.58 12.92
C GLN A 274 -3.31 3.37 14.18
N VAL A 275 -3.56 4.68 14.15
CA VAL A 275 -3.42 5.57 15.31
C VAL A 275 -4.58 5.25 16.25
N SER A 276 -4.55 4.06 16.85
CA SER A 276 -5.58 3.58 17.74
C SER A 276 -5.33 4.16 19.13
N GLY A 277 -5.77 5.40 19.35
CA GLY A 277 -5.92 5.96 20.69
C GLY A 277 -5.52 7.42 20.83
N LYS A 278 -6.18 8.10 21.78
CA LYS A 278 -5.87 9.45 22.29
C LYS A 278 -4.51 9.53 23.03
N GLY A 279 -3.56 8.64 22.72
CA GLY A 279 -2.21 8.67 23.25
C GLY A 279 -1.43 9.78 22.54
N SER A 280 -1.00 10.78 23.30
CA SER A 280 -0.41 12.05 22.84
C SER A 280 0.88 11.94 22.00
N GLY A 281 1.42 10.73 21.78
CA GLY A 281 2.68 10.52 21.06
C GLY A 281 2.54 10.08 19.59
N ALA A 282 1.43 9.45 19.20
CA ALA A 282 1.33 8.77 17.90
C ALA A 282 1.12 9.73 16.71
N ASN A 283 0.72 10.98 16.96
CA ASN A 283 0.57 12.01 15.92
C ASN A 283 1.81 12.90 15.77
N LYS A 284 2.87 12.69 16.55
CA LYS A 284 4.10 13.44 16.35
C LYS A 284 4.79 12.87 15.11
N GLY A 285 4.50 13.48 13.96
CA GLY A 285 5.09 13.07 12.70
C GLY A 285 6.61 12.93 12.82
N LEU A 286 7.18 11.93 12.16
CA LEU A 286 8.62 11.69 12.19
C LEU A 286 9.39 12.95 11.80
N SER A 287 10.51 13.17 12.48
CA SER A 287 11.46 14.22 12.12
C SER A 287 12.01 13.99 10.71
N GLN A 288 12.47 15.05 10.05
CA GLN A 288 13.03 14.93 8.70
C GLN A 288 14.23 13.97 8.65
N SER A 289 15.06 13.96 9.70
CA SER A 289 16.21 13.04 9.80
C SER A 289 15.79 11.57 9.88
N GLU A 290 14.72 11.25 10.61
CA GLU A 290 14.17 9.89 10.69
C GLU A 290 13.57 9.45 9.34
N ARG A 291 12.87 10.36 8.65
CA ARG A 291 12.34 10.09 7.30
C ARG A 291 13.47 9.83 6.32
N ASN A 292 14.52 10.65 6.33
CA ASN A 292 15.68 10.52 5.46
C ASN A 292 16.43 9.19 5.67
N ARG A 293 16.40 8.65 6.89
CA ARG A 293 16.96 7.32 7.22
C ARG A 293 16.06 6.15 6.85
N LEU A 294 14.90 6.40 6.25
CA LEU A 294 13.89 5.37 5.98
C LEU A 294 13.50 4.59 7.24
N ALA A 295 13.59 5.22 8.42
CA ALA A 295 13.57 4.49 9.68
C ALA A 295 12.25 3.75 9.95
N ASN A 296 11.15 4.11 9.27
CA ASN A 296 9.84 3.51 9.46
C ASN A 296 9.18 3.13 8.14
N TRP A 297 8.76 1.86 8.04
CA TRP A 297 8.09 1.25 6.89
C TRP A 297 6.88 2.03 6.35
N ALA A 298 6.15 2.74 7.20
CA ALA A 298 4.91 3.42 6.82
C ALA A 298 5.12 4.74 6.07
N TYR A 299 6.37 5.22 5.95
CA TYR A 299 6.69 6.56 5.45
C TYR A 299 7.39 6.56 4.09
N PHE A 300 7.45 5.42 3.42
CA PHE A 300 8.03 5.37 2.08
C PHE A 300 7.30 4.36 1.18
N VAL A 301 7.40 4.61 -0.11
CA VAL A 301 7.00 3.70 -1.18
C VAL A 301 8.25 2.96 -1.60
N PHE A 302 8.18 1.65 -1.73
CA PHE A 302 9.30 0.86 -2.21
C PHE A 302 8.96 0.17 -3.52
N VAL A 303 9.96 0.02 -4.38
CA VAL A 303 9.80 -0.43 -5.75
C VAL A 303 10.79 -1.55 -6.00
N TRP A 304 10.31 -2.69 -6.48
CA TRP A 304 11.16 -3.75 -7.02
C TRP A 304 11.24 -3.60 -8.53
N GLY A 305 12.45 -3.59 -9.07
CA GLY A 305 12.68 -3.63 -10.51
C GLY A 305 13.89 -2.82 -10.93
N ARG A 306 14.01 -2.57 -12.24
CA ARG A 306 15.10 -1.78 -12.80
C ARG A 306 14.88 -0.29 -12.58
N ARG A 307 15.95 0.44 -12.29
CA ARG A 307 15.91 1.90 -12.26
C ARG A 307 15.61 2.42 -13.67
N PRO A 308 14.76 3.44 -13.85
CA PRO A 308 14.58 4.09 -15.14
C PRO A 308 15.91 4.56 -15.72
N ALA A 309 16.10 4.42 -17.03
CA ALA A 309 17.37 4.78 -17.70
C ALA A 309 17.67 6.29 -17.64
N ASP A 310 16.64 7.13 -17.52
CA ASP A 310 16.71 8.58 -17.37
C ASP A 310 16.90 9.04 -15.92
N ALA A 311 16.86 8.11 -14.96
CA ALA A 311 17.08 8.45 -13.57
C ALA A 311 18.55 8.82 -13.32
N PRO A 312 18.81 9.84 -12.50
CA PRO A 312 20.15 10.21 -12.07
C PRO A 312 20.91 9.01 -11.48
N LEU A 313 22.17 8.89 -11.87
CA LEU A 313 23.13 8.03 -11.17
C LEU A 313 23.59 8.74 -9.91
N GLU A 314 23.66 8.04 -8.78
CA GLU A 314 24.50 8.50 -7.67
C GLU A 314 25.95 8.41 -8.13
N ASP A 315 26.72 9.48 -7.90
CA ASP A 315 28.10 9.62 -8.37
C ASP A 315 28.92 8.37 -8.01
N GLY A 316 29.33 7.62 -9.03
CA GLY A 316 30.17 6.42 -8.89
C GLY A 316 29.43 5.08 -8.74
N SER A 317 28.10 5.03 -8.88
CA SER A 317 27.39 3.77 -9.09
C SER A 317 27.49 3.36 -10.56
N ASP A 318 28.02 2.16 -10.84
CA ASP A 318 27.91 1.58 -12.18
C ASP A 318 26.43 1.42 -12.56
N GLN A 319 26.12 1.38 -13.85
CA GLN A 319 24.76 1.07 -14.33
C GLN A 319 24.39 -0.36 -13.92
N ASP A 320 23.85 -0.50 -12.71
CA ASP A 320 23.26 -1.74 -12.23
C ASP A 320 22.01 -2.02 -13.08
N ASP A 321 22.16 -2.81 -14.16
CA ASP A 321 21.04 -3.39 -14.93
C ASP A 321 20.26 -4.45 -14.13
N GLU A 322 20.69 -4.71 -12.89
CA GLU A 322 20.05 -5.63 -11.96
C GLU A 322 18.72 -5.09 -11.42
N GLU A 323 17.76 -5.98 -11.22
CA GLU A 323 16.57 -5.66 -10.45
C GLU A 323 16.94 -5.50 -8.97
N LEU A 324 16.60 -4.34 -8.43
CA LEU A 324 16.91 -3.97 -7.06
C LEU A 324 15.66 -3.41 -6.37
N TRP A 325 15.73 -3.35 -5.04
CA TRP A 325 14.76 -2.61 -4.25
C TRP A 325 15.17 -1.14 -4.17
N TRP A 326 14.19 -0.28 -4.40
CA TRP A 326 14.29 1.17 -4.33
C TRP A 326 13.28 1.73 -3.34
N ALA A 327 13.53 2.91 -2.77
CA ALA A 327 12.59 3.56 -1.86
C ALA A 327 12.45 5.07 -2.11
N PHE A 328 11.23 5.57 -1.89
CA PHE A 328 10.84 6.99 -1.99
C PHE A 328 10.15 7.41 -0.70
N ASN A 329 10.77 8.30 0.07
CA ASN A 329 10.31 8.75 1.39
C ASN A 329 9.81 10.19 1.43
N GLU A 330 10.24 11.03 0.48
CA GLU A 330 9.79 12.41 0.41
C GLU A 330 8.45 12.51 -0.32
N ALA A 331 7.52 13.29 0.27
CA ALA A 331 6.21 13.50 -0.34
C ALA A 331 6.31 14.15 -1.74
N THR A 332 7.31 15.00 -1.95
CA THR A 332 7.66 15.58 -3.26
C THR A 332 8.02 14.49 -4.26
N SER A 333 8.97 13.61 -3.91
CA SER A 333 9.41 12.49 -4.75
C SER A 333 8.28 11.51 -5.06
N ILE A 334 7.43 11.19 -4.08
CA ILE A 334 6.26 10.32 -4.28
C ILE A 334 5.24 10.95 -5.23
N ARG A 335 4.99 12.27 -5.12
CA ARG A 335 4.10 12.99 -6.06
C ARG A 335 4.69 13.02 -7.47
N GLN A 336 5.99 13.24 -7.59
CA GLN A 336 6.67 13.23 -8.88
C GLN A 336 6.63 11.84 -9.51
N LEU A 337 6.92 10.77 -8.76
CA LEU A 337 6.78 9.38 -9.20
C LEU A 337 5.36 9.09 -9.71
N SER A 338 4.36 9.56 -8.97
CA SER A 338 2.95 9.43 -9.33
C SER A 338 2.60 10.16 -10.64
N ASN A 339 3.09 11.38 -10.83
CA ASN A 339 2.91 12.14 -12.07
C ASN A 339 3.65 11.50 -13.26
N TRP A 340 4.87 11.01 -13.03
CA TRP A 340 5.66 10.33 -14.05
C TRP A 340 4.95 9.05 -14.51
N LEU A 341 4.46 8.21 -13.58
CA LEU A 341 3.65 7.03 -13.91
C LEU A 341 2.43 7.38 -14.77
N LEU A 342 1.72 8.45 -14.45
CA LEU A 342 0.60 8.92 -15.26
C LEU A 342 1.03 9.36 -16.66
N SER A 343 2.12 10.11 -16.76
CA SER A 343 2.61 10.59 -18.06
C SER A 343 3.03 9.44 -18.98
N THR A 344 3.64 8.39 -18.43
CA THR A 344 4.07 7.23 -19.21
C THR A 344 2.91 6.41 -19.72
N VAL A 345 1.83 6.28 -18.92
CA VAL A 345 0.58 5.64 -19.37
C VAL A 345 -0.06 6.45 -20.50
N LEU A 346 -0.16 7.77 -20.36
CA LEU A 346 -0.77 8.64 -21.37
C LEU A 346 0.02 8.67 -22.68
N ALA A 347 1.36 8.76 -22.62
CA ALA A 347 2.22 8.75 -23.80
C ALA A 347 2.06 7.46 -24.61
N ARG A 348 1.83 6.33 -23.94
CA ARG A 348 1.60 5.05 -24.60
C ARG A 348 0.24 4.98 -25.29
N GLU A 349 -0.81 5.53 -24.68
CA GLU A 349 -2.13 5.60 -25.30
C GLU A 349 -2.08 6.41 -26.61
N GLU A 350 -1.33 7.52 -26.64
CA GLU A 350 -1.13 8.34 -27.84
C GLU A 350 -0.45 7.55 -28.97
N VAL A 351 0.59 6.77 -28.67
CA VAL A 351 1.29 5.92 -29.65
C VAL A 351 0.38 4.80 -30.17
N SER A 352 -0.42 4.19 -29.28
CA SER A 352 -1.36 3.14 -29.69
C SER A 352 -2.51 3.65 -30.56
N GLY A 353 -2.95 4.90 -30.34
CA GLY A 353 -4.02 5.53 -31.11
C GLY A 353 -3.62 5.88 -32.54
N GLN A 354 -2.33 6.01 -32.85
CA GLN A 354 -1.84 6.34 -34.19
C GLN A 354 -1.64 5.11 -35.09
N ILE A 355 -1.68 3.89 -34.56
CA ILE A 355 -1.40 2.65 -35.33
C ILE A 355 -2.68 2.05 -35.97
N SER A 356 -3.88 2.57 -35.69
CA SER A 356 -5.15 1.98 -36.14
C SER A 356 -5.93 2.78 -37.20
N THR A 357 -5.38 3.84 -37.79
CA THR A 357 -6.09 4.62 -38.83
C THR A 357 -5.34 4.62 -40.17
N GLY A 358 -5.01 3.44 -40.66
CA GLY A 358 -4.60 3.21 -42.05
C GLY A 358 -5.60 2.28 -42.73
N ASP A 359 -6.66 2.86 -43.31
CA ASP A 359 -7.44 2.38 -44.48
C ASP A 359 -8.92 2.84 -44.53
N ALA A 360 -9.38 3.71 -43.61
CA ALA A 360 -10.69 4.34 -43.79
C ALA A 360 -10.80 5.69 -43.05
N ALA A 361 -10.39 6.78 -43.70
CA ALA A 361 -11.03 8.10 -43.58
C ALA A 361 -10.23 9.16 -44.35
N GLN A 362 -10.53 9.26 -45.64
CA GLN A 362 -10.33 10.47 -46.43
C GLN A 362 -11.65 11.24 -46.36
N GLU A 363 -11.88 12.01 -45.30
CA GLU A 363 -12.82 13.14 -45.24
C GLU A 363 -12.83 13.73 -43.82
N ILE A 364 -13.08 15.04 -43.73
CA ILE A 364 -13.14 15.89 -42.52
C ILE A 364 -11.78 16.52 -42.12
N SER A 365 -11.28 17.36 -43.02
CA SER A 365 -10.45 18.50 -42.65
C SER A 365 -11.32 19.62 -42.09
N GLY A 366 -11.07 20.04 -40.83
CA GLY A 366 -11.45 21.39 -40.38
C GLY A 366 -12.03 21.46 -38.97
N ILE A 367 -11.21 21.28 -37.93
CA ILE A 367 -11.50 21.85 -36.60
C ILE A 367 -10.22 22.41 -35.96
N SER A 368 -10.33 23.69 -35.64
CA SER A 368 -9.35 24.59 -35.02
C SER A 368 -8.80 24.09 -33.68
N THR A 369 -7.52 24.38 -33.42
CA THR A 369 -6.81 24.10 -32.17
C THR A 369 -7.12 25.17 -31.12
N ASP A 370 -7.91 24.84 -30.10
CA ASP A 370 -8.08 25.66 -28.91
C ASP A 370 -7.76 24.86 -27.64
N LYS A 371 -6.90 25.41 -26.77
CA LYS A 371 -6.26 24.69 -25.66
C LYS A 371 -7.20 24.42 -24.48
N ASP A 372 -8.33 25.12 -24.39
CA ASP A 372 -9.28 24.99 -23.28
C ASP A 372 -10.18 23.75 -23.38
N THR A 373 -10.27 23.10 -24.54
CA THR A 373 -11.02 21.84 -24.70
C THR A 373 -10.26 20.62 -24.15
N LYS A 374 -8.96 20.73 -23.88
CA LYS A 374 -8.15 19.60 -23.39
C LYS A 374 -8.41 19.31 -21.90
N ILE A 375 -8.76 20.33 -21.10
CA ILE A 375 -9.05 20.17 -19.67
C ILE A 375 -10.47 19.65 -19.42
N SER A 376 -11.45 20.03 -20.25
CA SER A 376 -12.82 19.48 -20.16
C SER A 376 -12.87 18.00 -20.57
N LYS A 377 -12.15 17.60 -21.63
CA LYS A 377 -12.03 16.20 -22.04
C LYS A 377 -11.36 15.31 -20.98
N LEU A 378 -10.37 15.82 -20.24
CA LEU A 378 -9.77 15.10 -19.10
C LEU A 378 -10.76 14.87 -17.93
N SER A 379 -11.78 15.73 -17.78
CA SER A 379 -12.83 15.55 -16.78
C SER A 379 -13.93 14.55 -17.24
N GLU A 380 -14.24 14.52 -18.54
CA GLU A 380 -15.18 13.55 -19.13
C GLU A 380 -14.58 12.14 -19.24
N SER A 381 -13.32 11.98 -19.67
CA SER A 381 -12.64 10.68 -19.69
C SER A 381 -12.52 10.03 -18.30
N ARG A 382 -12.55 10.85 -17.25
CA ARG A 382 -12.53 10.41 -15.85
C ARG A 382 -13.88 9.87 -15.37
N GLU A 383 -14.99 10.35 -15.94
CA GLU A 383 -16.35 9.89 -15.65
C GLU A 383 -16.68 8.59 -16.42
N VAL A 384 -16.04 8.38 -17.57
CA VAL A 384 -16.11 7.14 -18.37
C VAL A 384 -15.43 5.96 -17.65
N LEU A 385 -14.27 6.17 -17.02
CA LEU A 385 -13.56 5.12 -16.27
C LEU A 385 -14.31 4.65 -15.00
N THR A 386 -15.14 5.50 -14.40
CA THR A 386 -15.96 5.14 -13.24
C THR A 386 -17.19 4.31 -13.59
N ASN A 387 -17.69 4.39 -14.83
CA ASN A 387 -18.94 3.79 -15.28
C ASN A 387 -18.78 2.50 -16.12
N LEU A 388 -17.56 1.99 -16.30
CA LEU A 388 -17.33 0.73 -17.01
C LEU A 388 -17.92 -0.48 -16.25
N PRO A 389 -18.60 -1.41 -16.95
CA PRO A 389 -19.16 -2.61 -16.35
C PRO A 389 -18.06 -3.49 -15.71
N PRO A 390 -18.35 -4.24 -14.64
CA PRO A 390 -17.35 -4.98 -13.85
C PRO A 390 -16.46 -5.93 -14.67
N ARG A 391 -16.96 -6.46 -15.80
CA ARG A 391 -16.22 -7.37 -16.68
C ARG A 391 -15.18 -6.70 -17.59
N ALA A 392 -15.31 -5.40 -17.89
CA ALA A 392 -14.31 -4.67 -18.67
C ALA A 392 -13.08 -4.25 -17.84
N LYS A 393 -13.20 -4.22 -16.51
CA LYS A 393 -12.12 -3.90 -15.57
C LYS A 393 -11.10 -5.04 -15.39
N LEU A 394 -11.43 -6.24 -15.84
CA LEU A 394 -10.59 -7.44 -15.72
C LEU A 394 -9.63 -7.64 -16.91
N PHE A 395 -9.81 -6.93 -18.03
CA PHE A 395 -9.02 -7.14 -19.25
C PHE A 395 -8.28 -5.90 -19.78
N CYS A 396 -8.43 -4.73 -19.16
CA CYS A 396 -7.62 -3.56 -19.48
C CYS A 396 -6.70 -3.23 -18.30
N GLY A 397 -5.38 -3.29 -18.53
CA GLY A 397 -4.31 -3.15 -17.54
C GLY A 397 -4.17 -1.80 -16.83
N LEU A 398 -5.25 -1.02 -16.65
CA LEU A 398 -5.28 0.27 -15.95
C LEU A 398 -5.72 0.15 -14.48
N ALA A 399 -6.43 -0.91 -14.11
CA ALA A 399 -6.92 -1.08 -12.74
C ALA A 399 -5.81 -1.08 -11.66
N PRO A 400 -4.63 -1.71 -11.88
CA PRO A 400 -3.52 -1.61 -10.94
C PRO A 400 -2.98 -0.17 -10.82
N PHE A 401 -2.83 0.56 -11.93
CA PHE A 401 -2.29 1.92 -11.94
C PHE A 401 -3.20 2.94 -11.23
N VAL A 402 -4.51 2.85 -11.44
CA VAL A 402 -5.48 3.71 -10.74
C VAL A 402 -5.43 3.44 -9.24
N ARG A 403 -5.19 2.19 -8.81
CA ARG A 403 -5.03 1.83 -7.40
C ARG A 403 -3.73 2.39 -6.81
N VAL A 404 -2.59 2.28 -7.51
CA VAL A 404 -1.33 2.94 -7.11
C VAL A 404 -1.56 4.44 -6.91
N PHE A 405 -2.11 5.11 -7.93
CA PHE A 405 -2.29 6.56 -7.91
C PHE A 405 -3.25 7.02 -6.81
N GLN A 406 -4.39 6.35 -6.66
CA GLN A 406 -5.37 6.68 -5.61
C GLN A 406 -4.79 6.47 -4.22
N THR A 407 -4.14 5.32 -3.97
CA THR A 407 -3.51 5.02 -2.68
C THR A 407 -2.44 6.04 -2.33
N LEU A 408 -1.51 6.34 -3.25
CA LEU A 408 -0.45 7.33 -3.05
C LEU A 408 -1.02 8.72 -2.80
N ARG A 409 -2.13 9.09 -3.44
CA ARG A 409 -2.76 10.40 -3.22
C ARG A 409 -3.45 10.48 -1.86
N THR A 410 -4.18 9.45 -1.44
CA THR A 410 -4.85 9.42 -0.12
C THR A 410 -3.90 9.30 1.05
N PHE A 411 -2.73 8.67 0.88
CA PHE A 411 -1.76 8.51 1.96
C PHE A 411 -1.01 9.80 2.33
N TRP A 412 -0.91 10.76 1.39
CA TRP A 412 0.02 11.89 1.48
C TRP A 412 -0.65 13.27 1.32
N THR A 413 -1.97 13.31 1.45
CA THR A 413 -2.79 14.53 1.67
C THR A 413 -3.38 14.48 3.06
#